data_AF-A0A836UN27-F1
#
_entry.id   AF-A0A836UN27-F1
#
_cell.length_a   1.000
_cell.length_b   1.000
_cell.length_c   1.000
_cell.angle_alpha   90.00
_cell.angle_beta   90.00
_cell.angle_gamma   90.00
#
_symmetry.space_group_name_H-M   'P 1'
#
loop_
_entity.id
_entity.type
_entity.pdbx_description
1 polymer ?
#
loop_
_entity_poly.entity_id
_entity_poly.type
_entity_poly.pdbx_seq_one_letter_code
_entity_poly.pdbx_strand_id
1 'polypeptide(L)' 'MGLKTALISDCGLEVPMLWSEMPFAPLVDMVLFSSREGHCKPKAASWQGPRVAALSDLMDLVD' A
#
# COMPACT_ATOMS: atom_id res chain seq x y z
N MET A 1 -9.04 -12.19 17.33
CA MET A 1 -8.06 -12.34 16.22
C MET A 1 -7.68 -10.93 15.76
N GLY A 2 -6.40 -10.69 15.46
CA GLY A 2 -5.93 -9.38 14.99
C GLY A 2 -6.29 -9.12 13.53
N LEU A 3 -6.33 -7.84 13.13
CA LEU A 3 -6.49 -7.44 11.74
C LEU A 3 -5.15 -7.53 11.02
N LYS A 4 -5.17 -7.99 9.77
CA LYS A 4 -4.04 -7.88 8.84
C LYS A 4 -3.91 -6.43 8.41
N THR A 5 -2.69 -5.91 8.35
CA THR A 5 -2.42 -4.52 7.96
C THR A 5 -1.55 -4.45 6.72
N ALA A 6 -1.79 -3.43 5.88
CA ALA A 6 -1.01 -3.20 4.68
C ALA A 6 -0.76 -1.71 4.48
N LEU A 7 0.34 -1.37 3.79
CA LEU A 7 0.69 -0.01 3.40
C LEU A 7 0.72 0.11 1.88
N ILE A 8 0.07 1.16 1.36
CA ILE A 8 0.18 1.56 -0.05
C ILE A 8 0.61 3.01 -0.12
N SER A 9 1.79 3.24 -0.67
CA SER A 9 2.38 4.56 -0.72
C SER A 9 2.82 4.94 -2.13
N ASP A 10 2.44 6.16 -2.53
CA ASP A 10 3.09 6.83 -3.64
C ASP A 10 4.36 7.44 -3.08
N CYS A 11 5.51 6.84 -3.38
CA CYS A 11 6.80 7.24 -2.81
C CYS A 11 7.93 7.10 -3.83
N GLY A 12 9.08 7.71 -3.53
CA GLY A 12 10.33 7.47 -4.24
C GLY A 12 11.01 6.18 -3.75
N LEU A 13 12.18 5.87 -4.33
CA LEU A 13 12.94 4.64 -4.03
C LEU A 13 13.54 4.62 -2.61
N GLU A 14 13.72 5.78 -1.99
CA GLU A 14 14.27 5.92 -0.64
C GLU A 14 13.43 5.20 0.43
N VAL A 15 12.10 5.25 0.29
CA VAL A 15 11.18 4.61 1.24
C VAL A 15 11.31 3.07 1.21
N PRO A 16 11.21 2.39 0.05
CA PRO A 16 11.43 0.95 -0.01
C PRO A 16 12.85 0.52 0.38
N MET A 17 13.85 1.38 0.18
CA MET A 17 15.24 1.07 0.57
C MET A 17 15.42 1.08 2.08
N LEU A 18 14.79 2.03 2.78
CA LEU A 18 14.87 2.17 4.23
C LEU A 18 13.77 1.40 4.97
N TRP A 19 12.86 0.73 4.26
CA TRP A 19 11.68 0.10 4.85
C TRP A 19 12.02 -0.87 5.98
N SER A 20 13.03 -1.73 5.79
CA SER A 20 13.46 -2.71 6.79
C SER A 20 14.03 -2.08 8.07
N GLU A 21 14.41 -0.80 8.03
CA GLU A 21 14.94 -0.05 9.16
C GLU A 21 13.82 0.65 9.95
N MET A 22 12.60 0.70 9.41
CA MET A 22 11.47 1.38 10.04
C MET A 22 10.98 0.58 11.25
N PRO A 23 10.85 1.18 12.45
CA PRO A 23 10.41 0.46 13.65
C PRO A 23 9.03 -0.17 13.53
N PHE A 24 8.19 0.35 12.64
CA PHE A 24 6.83 -0.14 12.39
C PHE A 24 6.73 -1.14 11.23
N ALA A 25 7.81 -1.40 10.47
CA ALA A 25 7.77 -2.36 9.38
C ALA A 25 7.31 -3.76 9.79
N PRO A 26 7.67 -4.30 10.98
CA PRO A 26 7.17 -5.59 11.44
C PRO A 26 5.67 -5.62 11.76
N LEU A 27 5.02 -4.46 11.89
CA LEU A 27 3.59 -4.35 12.18
C LEU A 27 2.74 -4.42 10.90
N VAL A 28 3.37 -4.34 9.72
CA VAL A 28 2.73 -4.28 8.41
C VAL A 28 2.93 -5.60 7.68
N ASP A 29 1.84 -6.33 7.42
CA ASP A 29 1.90 -7.64 6.78
C ASP A 29 2.25 -7.55 5.28
N MET A 30 1.94 -6.43 4.62
CA MET A 30 2.17 -6.25 3.18
C MET A 30 2.42 -4.78 2.81
N VAL A 31 3.32 -4.54 1.85
CA VAL A 31 3.63 -3.19 1.35
C VAL A 31 3.60 -3.13 -0.17
N LEU A 32 3.03 -2.05 -0.71
CA LEU A 32 3.09 -1.69 -2.12
C LEU A 32 3.60 -0.26 -2.26
N PHE A 33 4.64 -0.09 -3.07
CA PHE A 33 5.32 1.18 -3.29
C PHE A 33 5.25 1.55 -4.77
N SER A 34 4.72 2.73 -5.10
CA SER A 34 4.60 3.15 -6.50
C SER A 34 5.93 3.15 -7.25
N SER A 35 7.05 3.43 -6.57
CA SER A 35 8.40 3.38 -7.16
C SER A 35 8.87 1.98 -7.56
N ARG A 36 8.26 0.92 -7.01
CA ARG A 36 8.55 -0.48 -7.38
C ARG A 36 7.50 -1.04 -8.33
N GLU A 37 6.23 -0.68 -8.14
CA GLU A 37 5.11 -1.18 -8.95
C GLU A 37 4.94 -0.42 -10.28
N GLY A 38 5.47 0.80 -10.39
CA GLY A 38 5.33 1.64 -11.59
C GLY A 38 3.97 2.33 -11.75
N HIS A 39 3.07 2.16 -10.77
CA HIS A 39 1.74 2.75 -10.75
C HIS A 39 1.52 3.52 -9.44
N CYS A 40 0.95 4.73 -9.54
CA CYS A 40 0.51 5.51 -8.39
C CYS A 40 -0.94 5.18 -8.03
N LYS A 41 -1.29 5.42 -6.77
CA LYS A 41 -2.68 5.41 -6.34
C LYS A 41 -3.51 6.41 -7.18
N PRO A 42 -4.77 6.07 -7.44
CA PRO A 42 -5.67 6.99 -8.12
C PRO A 42 -5.85 8.28 -7.31
N LYS A 43 -5.95 9.41 -8.00
CA LYS A 43 -6.22 10.69 -7.33
C LYS A 43 -7.53 10.60 -6.57
N ALA A 44 -7.53 10.99 -5.30
CA ALA A 44 -8.69 10.86 -4.41
C ALA A 44 -9.97 11.50 -4.99
N ALA A 45 -9.84 12.65 -5.68
CA ALA A 45 -10.97 13.34 -6.30
C ALA A 45 -11.60 12.58 -7.49
N SER A 46 -10.88 11.65 -8.11
CA SER A 46 -11.37 10.81 -9.21
C SER A 46 -11.67 9.37 -8.80
N TRP A 47 -11.42 9.02 -7.53
CA TRP A 47 -11.62 7.67 -7.02
C TRP A 47 -13.12 7.37 -6.88
N GLN A 48 -13.61 6.49 -7.76
CA GLN A 48 -14.99 5.99 -7.76
C GLN A 48 -15.06 4.54 -7.25
N GLY A 49 -13.91 3.96 -6.88
CA GLY A 49 -13.83 2.60 -6.36
C GLY A 49 -14.37 2.48 -4.93
N PRO A 50 -14.53 1.26 -4.41
CA PRO A 50 -15.03 1.03 -3.07
C PRO A 50 -14.13 1.70 -2.02
N ARG A 51 -14.69 2.03 -0.85
CA ARG A 51 -13.85 2.24 0.33
C ARG A 51 -13.17 0.90 0.61
N VAL A 52 -11.88 0.83 0.34
CA VAL A 52 -11.06 -0.32 0.69
C VAL A 52 -10.99 -0.39 2.21
N ALA A 53 -11.60 -1.40 2.79
CA ALA A 53 -11.53 -1.69 4.22
C ALA A 53 -10.70 -2.95 4.50
N ALA A 54 -10.48 -3.79 3.48
CA ALA A 54 -9.72 -5.03 3.56
C ALA A 54 -8.72 -5.17 2.40
N LEU A 55 -7.70 -6.00 2.62
CA LEU A 55 -6.66 -6.29 1.62
C LEU A 55 -7.22 -6.96 0.35
N SER A 56 -8.31 -7.73 0.47
CA SER A 56 -9.01 -8.34 -0.68
C SER A 56 -9.57 -7.29 -1.63
N ASP A 57 -10.19 -6.24 -1.09
CA ASP A 57 -10.77 -5.13 -1.87
C ASP A 57 -9.70 -4.36 -2.66
N LEU A 58 -8.44 -4.49 -2.23
CA LEU A 58 -7.27 -3.94 -2.88
C LEU A 58 -6.72 -4.83 -3.99
N MET A 59 -6.70 -6.16 -3.79
CA MET A 59 -6.25 -7.10 -4.81
C MET A 59 -7.16 -7.06 -6.05
N ASP A 60 -8.48 -6.95 -5.83
CA ASP A 60 -9.47 -6.76 -6.92
C ASP A 60 -9.27 -5.46 -7.73
N LEU A 61 -8.42 -4.55 -7.27
CA LEU A 61 -8.16 -3.27 -7.91
C LEU A 61 -6.91 -3.25 -8.78
N VAL A 62 -6.00 -4.21 -8.56
CA VAL A 62 -4.74 -4.36 -9.32
C VAL A 62 -4.80 -5.52 -10.32
N ASP A 63 -5.88 -6.30 -10.30
CA ASP A 63 -6.28 -7.27 -11.34
C ASP A 63 -7.13 -6.60 -12.44
#